data_AF-A0A528AY30-F1
#
_entry.id   AF-A0A528AY30-F1
#
_cell.length_a   1.000
_cell.length_b   1.000
_cell.length_c   1.000
_cell.angle_alpha   90.00
_cell.angle_beta   90.00
_cell.angle_gamma   90.00
#
_symmetry.space_group_name_H-M   'P 1'
#
loop_
_entity.id
_entity.type
_entity.pdbx_description
1 polymer ?
#
loop_
_entity_poly.entity_id
_entity_poly.type
_entity_poly.pdbx_seq_one_letter_code
_entity_poly.pdbx_strand_id
1 'polypeptide(L)'
;VPCLIDDGRAVWDSLAIAEYLAERHHGVWPAEAKARAWARSAAAEMHSSFTALRGSCPMSCGVRIEPFPMSDALKHDLFRLGDLWNDGLASFGGPFLAGDHFTAVDAFFAPVAFRVQSYG
;
A
#
# COMPACT_ATOMS: atom_id res chain seq x y z
N VAL A 1 -7.44 -6.20 -13.39
CA VAL A 1 -8.19 -5.25 -12.52
C VAL A 1 -7.17 -4.46 -11.71
N PRO A 2 -7.37 -3.19 -11.32
CA PRO A 2 -8.56 -2.33 -11.40
C PRO A 2 -8.65 -1.46 -12.68
N CYS A 3 -9.82 -0.88 -12.92
CA CYS A 3 -10.07 0.15 -13.94
C CYS A 3 -11.17 1.10 -13.44
N LEU A 4 -10.90 2.40 -13.48
CA LEU A 4 -11.86 3.47 -13.23
C LEU A 4 -12.38 3.99 -14.57
N ILE A 5 -13.71 4.12 -14.71
CA ILE A 5 -14.32 4.83 -15.83
C ILE A 5 -14.79 6.18 -15.31
N ASP A 6 -14.20 7.27 -15.81
CA ASP A 6 -14.60 8.65 -15.47
C ASP A 6 -14.69 9.49 -16.75
N ASP A 7 -15.80 10.24 -16.90
CA ASP A 7 -16.12 11.04 -18.10
C ASP A 7 -15.90 10.29 -19.44
N GLY A 8 -16.33 9.03 -19.50
CA GLY A 8 -16.17 8.18 -20.68
C GLY A 8 -14.74 7.72 -20.98
N ARG A 9 -13.77 8.00 -20.10
CA ARG A 9 -12.36 7.60 -20.21
C ARG A 9 -12.06 6.46 -19.25
N ALA A 10 -11.27 5.49 -19.72
CA ALA A 10 -10.78 4.41 -18.88
C ALA A 10 -9.39 4.76 -18.31
N VAL A 11 -9.25 4.68 -16.99
CA VAL A 11 -7.98 4.79 -16.27
C VAL A 11 -7.73 3.45 -15.58
N TRP A 12 -6.77 2.68 -16.08
CA TRP A 12 -6.39 1.39 -15.52
C TRP A 12 -5.06 1.51 -14.79
N ASP A 13 -4.79 0.53 -13.91
CA ASP A 13 -3.68 0.53 -12.93
C ASP A 13 -3.99 1.31 -11.64
N SER A 14 -3.72 0.71 -10.47
CA SER A 14 -4.06 1.33 -9.19
C SER A 14 -3.26 2.61 -8.93
N LEU A 15 -1.99 2.68 -9.37
CA LEU A 15 -1.16 3.87 -9.20
C LEU A 15 -1.56 4.97 -10.18
N ALA A 16 -1.86 4.61 -11.43
CA ALA A 16 -2.41 5.57 -12.39
C ALA A 16 -3.77 6.15 -11.92
N ILE A 17 -4.65 5.31 -11.35
CA ILE A 17 -5.92 5.77 -10.78
C ILE A 17 -5.68 6.74 -9.61
N ALA A 18 -4.73 6.43 -8.71
CA ALA A 18 -4.40 7.33 -7.60
C ALA A 18 -3.87 8.69 -8.08
N GLU A 19 -2.98 8.72 -9.06
CA GLU A 19 -2.48 9.99 -9.62
C GLU A 19 -3.57 10.75 -10.38
N TYR A 20 -4.43 10.05 -11.13
CA TYR A 20 -5.59 10.66 -11.79
C TYR A 20 -6.51 11.39 -10.80
N LEU A 21 -6.76 10.77 -9.64
CA LEU A 21 -7.54 11.39 -8.56
C LEU A 21 -6.77 12.53 -7.90
N ALA A 22 -5.46 12.43 -7.75
CA ALA A 22 -4.63 13.46 -7.13
C ALA A 22 -4.61 14.78 -7.92
N GLU A 23 -4.78 14.74 -9.24
CA GLU A 23 -4.96 15.94 -10.06
C GLU A 23 -6.29 16.66 -9.81
N ARG A 24 -7.29 15.96 -9.27
CA ARG A 24 -8.69 16.42 -9.17
C ARG A 24 -9.14 16.67 -7.73
N HIS A 25 -8.48 16.05 -6.77
CA HIS A 25 -8.87 16.07 -5.37
C HIS A 25 -7.65 16.31 -4.48
N HIS A 26 -7.78 17.30 -3.59
CA HIS A 26 -6.81 17.52 -2.53
C HIS A 26 -6.82 16.35 -1.54
N GLY A 27 -5.67 16.07 -0.92
CA GLY A 27 -5.55 15.05 0.14
C GLY A 27 -5.33 13.62 -0.34
N VAL A 28 -5.31 13.35 -1.65
CA VAL A 28 -4.93 12.02 -2.18
C VAL A 28 -3.49 11.67 -1.79
N TRP A 29 -2.60 12.67 -1.81
CA TRP A 29 -1.23 12.55 -1.29
C TRP A 29 -1.00 13.59 -0.19
N PRO A 30 0.02 13.39 0.67
CA PRO A 30 0.40 14.40 1.67
C PRO A 30 0.64 15.79 1.07
N ALA A 31 0.32 16.84 1.82
CA ALA A 31 0.54 18.22 1.39
C ALA A 31 2.01 18.64 1.49
N GLU A 32 2.72 18.14 2.50
CA GLU A 32 4.15 18.40 2.69
C GLU A 32 4.97 17.62 1.63
N ALA A 33 5.99 18.27 1.07
CA ALA A 33 6.70 17.78 -0.11
C ALA A 33 7.54 16.53 0.16
N LYS A 34 8.24 16.47 1.31
CA LYS A 34 9.04 15.30 1.71
C LYS A 34 8.14 14.09 1.98
N ALA A 35 7.04 14.27 2.72
CA ALA A 35 6.05 13.22 2.97
C ALA A 35 5.41 12.72 1.67
N ARG A 36 5.07 13.61 0.73
CA ARG A 36 4.51 13.24 -0.56
C ARG A 36 5.47 12.45 -1.43
N ALA A 37 6.73 12.86 -1.48
CA ALA A 37 7.76 12.14 -2.23
C ALA A 37 7.92 10.72 -1.69
N TRP A 38 8.04 10.58 -0.37
CA TRP A 38 8.13 9.29 0.30
C TRP A 38 6.88 8.42 0.07
N ALA A 39 5.67 8.99 0.23
CA ALA A 39 4.41 8.28 0.06
C ALA A 39 4.25 7.71 -1.36
N ARG A 40 4.64 8.47 -2.39
CA ARG A 40 4.64 8.01 -3.78
C ARG A 40 5.66 6.90 -4.02
N SER A 41 6.87 7.01 -3.46
CA SER A 41 7.87 5.95 -3.55
C SER A 41 7.39 4.66 -2.88
N ALA A 42 6.84 4.74 -1.67
CA ALA A 42 6.31 3.59 -0.94
C ALA A 42 5.13 2.92 -1.68
N ALA A 43 4.21 3.72 -2.24
CA ALA A 43 3.10 3.20 -3.04
C ALA A 43 3.60 2.52 -4.33
N ALA A 44 4.58 3.11 -5.02
CA ALA A 44 5.19 2.52 -6.22
C ALA A 44 5.96 1.23 -5.90
N GLU A 45 6.62 1.16 -4.75
CA GLU A 45 7.28 -0.06 -4.27
C GLU A 45 6.25 -1.18 -4.03
N MET A 46 5.15 -0.91 -3.32
CA MET A 46 4.05 -1.88 -3.16
C MET A 46 3.44 -2.32 -4.50
N HIS A 47 3.29 -1.38 -5.43
CA HIS A 47 2.76 -1.64 -6.76
C HIS A 47 3.65 -2.60 -7.56
N SER A 48 4.97 -2.39 -7.52
CA SER A 48 5.94 -3.13 -8.35
C SER A 48 6.59 -4.35 -7.68
N SER A 49 6.55 -4.45 -6.34
CA SER A 49 7.33 -5.42 -5.55
C SER A 49 6.45 -6.31 -4.66
N PHE A 50 7.02 -7.01 -3.66
CA PHE A 50 6.29 -7.89 -2.73
C PHE A 50 5.57 -9.07 -3.40
N THR A 51 6.18 -9.66 -4.43
CA THR A 51 5.55 -10.73 -5.21
C THR A 51 5.35 -12.02 -4.41
N ALA A 52 6.25 -12.36 -3.49
CA ALA A 52 6.08 -13.56 -2.65
C ALA A 52 4.93 -13.36 -1.66
N LEU A 53 4.85 -12.20 -1.01
CA LEU A 53 3.71 -11.83 -0.18
C LEU A 53 2.39 -11.86 -0.94
N ARG A 54 2.32 -11.23 -2.12
CA ARG A 54 1.08 -11.16 -2.91
C ARG A 54 0.64 -12.52 -3.45
N GLY A 55 1.59 -13.42 -3.72
CA GLY A 55 1.31 -14.77 -4.21
C GLY A 55 0.95 -15.77 -3.11
N SER A 56 1.71 -15.78 -2.00
CA SER A 56 1.51 -16.72 -0.90
C SER A 56 0.39 -16.31 0.06
N CYS A 57 0.11 -15.00 0.16
CA CYS A 57 -0.94 -14.45 1.01
C CYS A 57 -1.92 -13.62 0.14
N PRO A 58 -2.78 -14.28 -0.67
CA PRO A 58 -3.79 -13.55 -1.43
C PRO A 58 -4.73 -12.78 -0.50
N MET A 59 -5.21 -11.63 -0.95
CA MET A 59 -6.09 -10.80 -0.12
C MET A 59 -7.47 -11.46 -0.03
N SER A 60 -7.93 -11.69 1.21
CA SER A 60 -9.29 -12.13 1.50
C SER A 60 -9.79 -11.45 2.78
N CYS A 61 -10.96 -10.83 2.69
CA CYS A 61 -11.61 -10.17 3.84
C CYS A 61 -12.42 -11.14 4.71
N GLY A 62 -12.74 -12.34 4.21
CA GLY A 62 -13.72 -13.25 4.84
C GLY A 62 -13.15 -14.54 5.42
N VAL A 63 -11.84 -14.77 5.31
CA VAL A 63 -11.21 -16.02 5.77
C VAL A 63 -10.11 -15.73 6.79
N ARG A 64 -9.87 -16.70 7.65
CA ARG A 64 -8.68 -16.79 8.50
C ARG A 64 -8.02 -18.13 8.18
N ILE A 65 -6.71 -18.12 8.02
CA ILE A 65 -5.92 -19.26 7.61
C ILE A 65 -4.98 -19.61 8.77
N GLU A 66 -4.86 -20.90 9.06
CA GLU A 66 -3.87 -21.37 10.02
C GLU A 66 -2.45 -21.01 9.52
N PRO A 67 -1.58 -20.49 10.40
CA PRO A 67 -0.22 -20.15 10.02
C PRO A 67 0.51 -21.32 9.35
N PHE A 68 1.24 -21.02 8.29
CA PHE A 68 2.02 -21.99 7.54
C PHE A 68 3.50 -21.60 7.52
N PRO A 69 4.42 -22.55 7.31
CA PRO A 69 5.84 -22.23 7.19
C PRO A 69 6.09 -21.22 6.06
N MET A 70 6.62 -20.04 6.42
CA MET A 70 6.94 -18.99 5.46
C MET A 70 8.21 -19.33 4.68
N SER A 71 8.17 -19.16 3.36
CA SER A 71 9.37 -19.22 2.52
C SER A 71 10.32 -18.06 2.84
N ASP A 72 11.59 -18.19 2.50
CA ASP A 72 12.56 -17.13 2.74
C ASP A 72 12.27 -15.87 1.90
N ALA A 73 11.69 -16.05 0.71
CA ALA A 73 11.21 -14.94 -0.11
C ALA A 73 10.04 -14.18 0.57
N LEU A 74 9.11 -14.90 1.20
CA LEU A 74 8.02 -14.28 1.96
C LEU A 74 8.56 -13.53 3.19
N LYS A 75 9.51 -14.12 3.91
CA LYS A 75 10.18 -13.43 5.04
C LYS A 75 10.88 -12.15 4.59
N HIS A 76 11.59 -12.19 3.47
CA HIS A 76 12.27 -11.02 2.92
C HIS A 76 11.28 -9.88 2.60
N ASP A 77 10.16 -10.20 1.94
CA ASP A 77 9.08 -9.25 1.67
C ASP A 77 8.52 -8.65 2.97
N LEU A 78 8.32 -9.46 4.01
CA LEU A 78 7.81 -9.00 5.32
C LEU A 78 8.81 -8.11 6.06
N PHE A 79 10.11 -8.44 6.03
CA PHE A 79 11.14 -7.58 6.62
C PHE A 79 11.19 -6.22 5.91
N ARG A 80 11.18 -6.21 4.58
CA ARG A 80 11.18 -4.95 3.82
C ARG A 80 9.94 -4.11 4.10
N LEU A 81 8.78 -4.75 4.23
CA LEU A 81 7.53 -4.09 4.60
C LEU A 81 7.64 -3.43 5.99
N GLY A 82 8.17 -4.16 6.97
CA GLY A 82 8.40 -3.66 8.32
C GLY A 82 9.34 -2.44 8.33
N ASP A 83 10.47 -2.52 7.62
CA ASP A 83 11.41 -1.41 7.49
C ASP A 83 10.73 -0.17 6.88
N LEU A 84 9.97 -0.36 5.81
CA LEU A 84 9.27 0.72 5.14
C LEU A 84 8.23 1.38 6.05
N TRP A 85 7.41 0.60 6.76
CA TRP A 85 6.39 1.17 7.65
C TRP A 85 7.00 1.87 8.87
N ASN A 86 8.05 1.29 9.45
CA ASN A 86 8.78 1.91 10.56
C ASN A 86 9.45 3.21 10.14
N ASP A 87 10.05 3.27 8.94
CA ASP A 87 10.64 4.50 8.39
C ASP A 87 9.58 5.61 8.22
N GLY A 88 8.41 5.27 7.67
CA GLY A 88 7.29 6.21 7.52
C GLY A 88 6.81 6.74 8.87
N LEU A 89 6.47 5.85 9.80
CA LEU A 89 5.98 6.23 11.13
C LEU A 89 7.02 7.05 11.92
N ALA A 90 8.29 6.69 11.86
CA ALA A 90 9.36 7.44 12.51
C ALA A 90 9.59 8.82 11.86
N SER A 91 9.45 8.92 10.54
CA SER A 91 9.69 10.16 9.79
C SER A 91 8.53 11.15 9.86
N PHE A 92 7.29 10.67 9.96
CA PHE A 92 6.09 11.50 9.79
C PHE A 92 5.14 11.49 10.99
N GLY A 93 5.41 10.69 12.03
CA GLY A 93 4.73 10.79 13.34
C GLY A 93 3.39 10.08 13.46
N GLY A 94 2.81 9.56 12.37
CA GLY A 94 1.57 8.79 12.40
C GLY A 94 0.30 9.62 12.69
N PRO A 95 -0.87 8.95 12.84
CA PRO A 95 -1.05 7.50 12.89
C PRO A 95 -1.01 6.79 11.53
N PHE A 96 -0.91 7.54 10.43
CA PHE A 96 -0.81 7.01 9.08
C PHE A 96 0.64 7.05 8.57
N LEU A 97 0.94 6.29 7.51
CA LEU A 97 2.31 6.04 7.08
C LEU A 97 3.09 7.30 6.71
N ALA A 98 2.39 8.36 6.29
CA ALA A 98 2.98 9.62 5.87
C ALA A 98 2.42 10.85 6.61
N GLY A 99 1.93 10.66 7.85
CA GLY A 99 1.50 11.75 8.72
C GLY A 99 0.21 11.45 9.49
N ASP A 100 -0.50 12.51 9.84
CA ASP A 100 -1.71 12.48 10.67
C ASP A 100 -3.00 12.20 9.89
N HIS A 101 -2.96 12.27 8.56
CA HIS A 101 -4.08 12.05 7.67
C HIS A 101 -3.88 10.80 6.81
N PHE A 102 -4.98 10.08 6.57
CA PHE A 102 -5.01 8.96 5.62
C PHE A 102 -4.83 9.48 4.20
N THR A 103 -3.93 8.86 3.44
CA THR A 103 -3.67 9.19 2.03
C THR A 103 -3.56 7.94 1.18
N ALA A 104 -3.29 8.09 -0.12
CA ALA A 104 -3.20 6.96 -1.03
C ALA A 104 -2.14 5.93 -0.61
N VAL A 105 -1.01 6.32 0.00
CA VAL A 105 -0.02 5.33 0.47
C VAL A 105 -0.66 4.34 1.45
N ASP A 106 -1.49 4.80 2.39
CA ASP A 106 -2.21 3.94 3.33
C ASP A 106 -3.20 3.01 2.60
N ALA A 107 -3.87 3.52 1.56
CA ALA A 107 -4.76 2.72 0.73
C ALA A 107 -4.01 1.60 -0.02
N PHE A 108 -2.79 1.85 -0.49
CA PHE A 108 -1.93 0.83 -1.13
C PHE A 108 -1.54 -0.28 -0.16
N PHE A 109 -1.39 0.05 1.13
CA PHE A 109 -1.00 -0.90 2.17
C PHE A 109 -2.17 -1.53 2.94
N ALA A 110 -3.41 -1.03 2.78
CA ALA A 110 -4.59 -1.60 3.41
C ALA A 110 -4.79 -3.11 3.11
N PRO A 111 -4.61 -3.62 1.87
CA PRO A 111 -4.65 -5.06 1.61
C PRO A 111 -3.61 -5.86 2.40
N VAL A 112 -2.47 -5.27 2.75
CA VAL A 112 -1.43 -5.92 3.53
C VAL A 112 -1.85 -6.06 4.99
N ALA A 113 -2.50 -5.04 5.59
CA ALA A 113 -3.07 -5.16 6.92
C ALA A 113 -4.07 -6.33 7.02
N PHE A 114 -4.91 -6.52 5.98
CA PHE A 114 -5.79 -7.69 5.90
C PHE A 114 -5.05 -9.01 5.73
N ARG A 115 -3.94 -9.05 4.98
CA ARG A 115 -3.10 -10.26 4.88
C ARG A 115 -2.55 -10.65 6.25
N VAL A 116 -2.00 -9.70 7.00
CA VAL A 116 -1.51 -9.94 8.37
C VAL A 116 -2.65 -10.49 9.24
N GLN A 117 -3.83 -9.88 9.17
CA GLN A 117 -5.00 -10.36 9.93
C GLN A 117 -5.43 -11.79 9.53
N SER A 118 -5.31 -12.14 8.26
CA SER A 118 -5.79 -13.42 7.72
C SER A 118 -4.78 -14.57 7.85
N TYR A 119 -3.48 -14.29 7.86
CA TYR A 119 -2.42 -15.31 7.80
C TYR A 119 -1.52 -15.36 9.05
N GLY A 120 -1.61 -14.37 9.94
CA GLY A 120 -0.74 -14.24 11.11
C GLY A 120 0.50 -13.39 10.83
#